data_AF-A0A183VB00-F1
#
_entry.id   AF-A0A183VB00-F1
#
_cell.length_a   1.000
_cell.length_b   1.000
_cell.length_c   1.000
_cell.angle_alpha   90.00
_cell.angle_beta   90.00
_cell.angle_gamma   90.00
#
_symmetry.space_group_name_H-M   'P 1'
#
loop_
_entity.id
_entity.type
_entity.pdbx_description
1 polymer ?
#
loop_
_entity_poly.entity_id
_entity_poly.type
_entity_poly.pdbx_seq_one_letter_code
_entity_poly.pdbx_strand_id
1 'polypeptide(L)'
;MLSYNQVPVEQRPPHLLFNGIVLWFDQSLDYFHGALLDEDADKLLEKDGDFLIQSRLEPNRSHSKLILAVRKGGKPRRLDIQRLENGFRIVGKSFGDVKSLVEYYQTRTIEMGKGETLQLKHAVRKGKYQMNHSDIKLQRKIGSGAYGTVYRGVLTRDGQLVAVKRIDSDDKTEQGLVDMMKEARVMQLYDHPNVVRFYGFIVDRPPYLLVMEYCKV
;
A
#
# COMPACT_ATOMS: atom_id res chain seq x y z
N MET A 1 -2.24 3.91 36.60
CA MET A 1 -1.97 3.80 35.14
C MET A 1 -1.06 4.94 34.76
N LEU A 2 0.11 4.65 34.17
CA LEU A 2 0.99 5.68 33.63
C LEU A 2 0.34 6.33 32.40
N SER A 3 0.55 7.63 32.22
CA SER A 3 0.13 8.35 31.02
C SER A 3 0.79 7.76 29.77
N TYR A 4 0.00 7.48 28.73
CA TYR A 4 0.41 6.84 27.47
C TYR A 4 1.63 7.50 26.79
N ASN A 5 1.84 8.81 27.02
CA ASN A 5 2.97 9.56 26.45
C ASN A 5 4.34 9.20 27.05
N GLN A 6 4.39 8.38 28.11
CA GLN A 6 5.65 7.95 28.73
C GLN A 6 6.13 6.55 28.31
N VAL A 7 5.39 5.85 27.44
CA VAL A 7 5.82 4.53 26.94
C VAL A 7 6.84 4.70 25.79
N PRO A 8 8.03 4.09 25.88
CA PRO A 8 9.04 4.10 24.81
C PRO A 8 8.48 3.59 23.48
N VAL A 9 8.86 4.24 22.37
CA VAL A 9 8.31 3.97 21.02
C VAL A 9 8.46 2.49 20.61
N GLU A 10 9.53 1.85 21.05
CA GLU A 10 9.88 0.44 20.77
C GLU A 10 9.00 -0.58 21.51
N GLN A 11 8.28 -0.15 22.55
CA GLN A 11 7.41 -0.99 23.38
C GLN A 11 5.92 -0.72 23.12
N ARG A 12 5.59 0.15 22.17
CA ARG A 12 4.20 0.40 21.78
C ARG A 12 3.72 -0.73 20.88
N PRO A 13 2.48 -1.22 21.05
CA PRO A 13 1.99 -2.32 20.24
C PRO A 13 1.88 -1.88 18.76
N PRO A 14 2.02 -2.82 17.80
CA PRO A 14 2.25 -2.53 16.37
C PRO A 14 1.11 -1.78 15.67
N HIS A 15 0.00 -1.51 16.35
CA HIS A 15 -1.19 -0.85 15.81
C HIS A 15 -1.21 0.68 15.96
N LEU A 16 -0.15 1.37 16.41
CA LEU A 16 -0.26 2.81 16.73
C LEU A 16 0.82 3.76 16.15
N LEU A 17 0.33 4.59 15.22
CA LEU A 17 0.65 6.00 14.92
C LEU A 17 1.92 6.36 14.13
N PHE A 18 1.72 6.81 12.89
CA PHE A 18 2.55 7.83 12.25
C PHE A 18 1.70 9.11 12.08
N ASN A 19 2.08 10.21 12.74
CA ASN A 19 1.36 11.51 12.69
C ASN A 19 -0.14 11.45 13.06
N GLY A 20 -0.54 10.71 14.09
CA GLY A 20 -1.94 10.70 14.54
C GLY A 20 -2.89 9.80 13.73
N ILE A 21 -2.38 9.10 12.71
CA ILE A 21 -3.16 8.14 11.90
C ILE A 21 -3.01 6.74 12.48
N VAL A 22 -4.08 6.19 13.05
CA VAL A 22 -4.15 4.78 13.46
C VAL A 22 -4.44 3.94 12.20
N LEU A 23 -3.55 3.01 11.88
CA LEU A 23 -3.73 2.07 10.77
C LEU A 23 -4.50 0.86 11.29
N TRP A 24 -5.82 0.99 11.43
CA TRP A 24 -6.73 -0.01 12.01
C TRP A 24 -6.87 -1.33 11.20
N PHE A 25 -6.01 -1.58 10.22
CA PHE A 25 -6.19 -2.66 9.26
C PHE A 25 -4.86 -3.36 9.00
N ASP A 26 -4.92 -4.68 8.89
CA ASP A 26 -3.78 -5.53 8.59
C ASP A 26 -3.21 -5.28 7.19
N GLN A 27 -2.11 -4.54 7.12
CA GLN A 27 -1.42 -4.24 5.86
C GLN A 27 -0.65 -5.45 5.28
N SER A 28 -0.57 -6.56 6.03
CA SER A 28 0.13 -7.77 5.60
C SER A 28 -0.66 -8.60 4.58
N LEU A 29 -1.94 -8.28 4.36
CA LEU A 29 -2.74 -8.96 3.34
C LEU A 29 -2.04 -8.86 1.97
N ASP A 30 -1.88 -10.03 1.33
CA ASP A 30 -1.17 -10.18 0.06
C ASP A 30 -1.90 -9.50 -1.10
N TYR A 31 -3.20 -9.24 -0.95
CA TYR A 31 -4.05 -8.46 -1.85
C TYR A 31 -4.30 -7.01 -1.42
N PHE A 32 -3.58 -6.50 -0.42
CA PHE A 32 -3.61 -5.08 -0.08
C PHE A 32 -2.51 -4.31 -0.80
N HIS A 33 -2.84 -3.62 -1.89
CA HIS A 33 -1.90 -2.92 -2.74
C HIS A 33 -1.58 -1.48 -2.28
N GLY A 34 -2.03 -1.07 -1.10
CA GLY A 34 -1.73 0.26 -0.59
C GLY A 34 -2.19 1.37 -1.54
N ALA A 35 -1.36 2.37 -1.76
CA ALA A 35 -1.65 3.51 -2.60
C ALA A 35 -1.47 3.25 -4.11
N LEU A 36 -1.33 2.00 -4.57
CA LEU A 36 -1.22 1.68 -6.00
C LEU A 36 -2.24 2.46 -6.85
N LEU A 37 -1.80 3.07 -7.94
CA LEU A 37 -2.65 3.90 -8.80
C LEU A 37 -3.71 3.05 -9.51
N ASP A 38 -4.82 3.67 -9.87
CA ASP A 38 -5.93 2.99 -10.55
C ASP A 38 -5.51 2.37 -11.88
N GLU A 39 -4.71 3.08 -12.67
CA GLU A 39 -4.16 2.61 -13.93
C GLU A 39 -3.33 1.33 -13.77
N ASP A 40 -2.55 1.21 -12.69
CA ASP A 40 -1.72 0.05 -12.43
C ASP A 40 -2.55 -1.11 -11.86
N ALA A 41 -3.47 -0.82 -10.95
CA ALA A 41 -4.38 -1.82 -10.39
C ALA A 41 -5.28 -2.45 -11.46
N ASP A 42 -5.81 -1.64 -12.38
CA ASP A 42 -6.71 -2.12 -13.44
C ASP A 42 -6.02 -3.11 -14.38
N LYS A 43 -4.69 -2.98 -14.59
CA LYS A 43 -3.89 -3.94 -15.37
C LYS A 43 -3.72 -5.28 -14.66
N LEU A 44 -3.83 -5.32 -13.32
CA LEU A 44 -3.72 -6.55 -12.54
C LEU A 44 -5.06 -7.31 -12.43
N LEU A 45 -6.18 -6.65 -12.74
CA LEU A 45 -7.52 -7.23 -12.71
C LEU A 45 -7.86 -7.85 -14.08
N GLU A 46 -7.56 -9.13 -14.26
CA GLU A 46 -7.67 -9.80 -15.56
C GLU A 46 -9.03 -10.48 -15.73
N LYS A 47 -9.40 -11.35 -14.79
CA LYS A 47 -10.58 -12.23 -14.84
C LYS A 47 -11.71 -11.68 -14.00
N ASP A 48 -12.95 -11.92 -14.42
CA ASP A 48 -14.12 -11.53 -13.64
C ASP A 48 -14.09 -12.13 -12.22
N GLY A 49 -14.24 -11.27 -11.22
CA GLY A 49 -14.10 -11.60 -9.80
C GLY A 49 -12.68 -11.49 -9.25
N ASP A 50 -11.68 -11.15 -10.08
CA ASP A 50 -10.38 -10.70 -9.57
C ASP A 50 -10.58 -9.45 -8.72
N PHE A 51 -9.88 -9.37 -7.59
CA PHE A 51 -10.00 -8.24 -6.69
C PHE A 51 -8.70 -7.89 -5.98
N LEU A 52 -8.58 -6.63 -5.58
CA LEU A 52 -7.52 -6.12 -4.72
C LEU A 52 -8.03 -4.96 -3.86
N ILE A 53 -7.30 -4.62 -2.80
CA ILE A 53 -7.63 -3.51 -1.91
C ILE A 53 -6.58 -2.41 -2.04
N GLN A 54 -7.05 -1.19 -2.27
CA GLN A 54 -6.24 0.03 -2.28
C GLN A 54 -6.55 0.90 -1.07
N SER A 55 -5.65 1.83 -0.79
CA SER A 55 -5.76 2.87 0.22
C SER A 55 -5.57 4.24 -0.46
N ARG A 56 -6.46 5.19 -0.20
CA ARG A 56 -6.37 6.57 -0.67
C ARG A 56 -6.24 7.51 0.53
N LEU A 57 -5.26 8.40 0.47
CA LEU A 57 -5.13 9.46 1.46
C LEU A 57 -6.21 10.51 1.15
N GLU A 58 -7.00 10.88 2.15
CA GLU A 58 -7.96 11.97 2.00
C GLU A 58 -7.48 13.17 2.84
N PRO A 59 -7.41 14.37 2.24
CA PRO A 59 -7.20 15.59 3.02
C PRO A 59 -8.26 15.67 4.12
N ASN A 60 -7.84 16.01 5.34
CA ASN A 60 -8.72 16.19 6.51
C ASN A 60 -9.36 14.93 7.11
N ARG A 61 -8.96 13.71 6.70
CA ARG A 61 -9.34 12.49 7.43
C ARG A 61 -8.18 11.93 8.26
N SER A 62 -8.51 11.47 9.46
CA SER A 62 -7.57 10.77 10.36
C SER A 62 -7.16 9.39 9.83
N HIS A 63 -7.86 8.86 8.83
CA HIS A 63 -7.58 7.54 8.26
C HIS A 63 -7.71 7.58 6.74
N SER A 64 -6.90 6.75 6.08
CA SER A 64 -7.05 6.53 4.65
C SER A 64 -8.34 5.79 4.32
N LYS A 65 -8.93 6.18 3.19
CA LYS A 65 -10.08 5.52 2.58
C LYS A 65 -9.61 4.19 1.98
N LEU A 66 -10.30 3.10 2.32
CA LEU A 66 -10.05 1.79 1.73
C LEU A 66 -11.00 1.57 0.55
N ILE A 67 -10.44 1.10 -0.56
CA ILE A 67 -11.17 0.85 -1.80
C ILE A 67 -10.97 -0.60 -2.19
N LEU A 68 -12.05 -1.35 -2.37
CA LEU A 68 -12.04 -2.67 -2.98
C LEU A 68 -12.26 -2.53 -4.48
N ALA A 69 -11.23 -2.82 -5.27
CA ALA A 69 -11.32 -2.89 -6.72
C ALA A 69 -11.64 -4.33 -7.14
N VAL A 70 -12.66 -4.53 -7.98
CA VAL A 70 -13.12 -5.85 -8.45
C VAL A 70 -13.37 -5.80 -9.95
N ARG A 71 -12.90 -6.82 -10.69
CA ARG A 71 -13.22 -7.00 -12.11
C ARG A 71 -14.65 -7.53 -12.27
N LYS A 72 -15.49 -6.86 -13.07
CA LYS A 72 -16.83 -7.35 -13.44
C LYS A 72 -17.23 -6.90 -14.83
N GLY A 73 -17.67 -7.83 -15.67
CA GLY A 73 -18.23 -7.51 -16.98
C GLY A 73 -17.26 -6.72 -17.85
N GLY A 74 -15.97 -7.09 -17.79
CA GLY A 74 -14.95 -6.42 -18.59
C GLY A 74 -14.55 -5.03 -18.12
N LYS A 75 -14.98 -4.57 -16.93
CA LYS A 75 -14.58 -3.29 -16.33
C LYS A 75 -14.24 -3.42 -14.85
N PRO A 76 -13.30 -2.61 -14.31
CA PRO A 76 -13.11 -2.51 -12.87
C PRO A 76 -14.31 -1.82 -12.21
N ARG A 77 -14.64 -2.25 -11.00
CA ARG A 77 -15.61 -1.65 -10.08
C ARG A 77 -14.90 -1.34 -8.77
N ARG A 78 -15.12 -0.16 -8.22
CA ARG A 78 -14.47 0.31 -6.99
C ARG A 78 -15.52 0.53 -5.92
N LEU A 79 -15.36 -0.13 -4.79
CA LEU A 79 -16.28 -0.07 -3.65
C LEU A 79 -15.55 0.51 -2.44
N ASP A 80 -16.24 1.38 -1.72
CA ASP A 80 -15.70 1.92 -0.48
C ASP A 80 -15.84 0.88 0.63
N ILE A 81 -14.71 0.49 1.23
CA ILE A 81 -14.72 -0.22 2.50
C ILE A 81 -14.77 0.84 3.61
N GLN A 82 -15.95 1.03 4.17
CA GLN A 82 -16.20 1.96 5.26
C GLN A 82 -15.52 1.44 6.53
N ARG A 83 -14.75 2.33 7.18
CA ARG A 83 -14.25 2.14 8.54
C ARG A 83 -15.31 2.63 9.52
N LEU A 84 -15.70 1.77 10.45
CA LEU A 84 -16.64 2.03 11.53
C LEU A 84 -15.87 1.99 12.86
N GLU A 85 -16.51 2.41 13.95
CA GLU A 85 -15.91 2.37 15.30
C GLU A 85 -15.40 0.96 15.67
N ASN A 86 -16.18 -0.07 15.34
CA ASN A 86 -15.90 -1.46 15.71
C ASN A 86 -15.73 -2.40 14.50
N GLY A 87 -15.27 -1.87 13.35
CA GLY A 87 -14.96 -2.74 12.21
C GLY A 87 -15.11 -2.11 10.83
N PHE A 88 -15.44 -2.96 9.86
CA PHE A 88 -15.43 -2.66 8.43
C PHE A 88 -16.73 -3.08 7.77
N ARG A 89 -17.15 -2.35 6.75
CA ARG A 89 -18.37 -2.63 5.98
C ARG A 89 -18.23 -2.14 4.54
N ILE A 90 -18.79 -2.91 3.59
CA ILE A 90 -19.09 -2.40 2.23
C ILE A 90 -20.56 -2.03 2.16
N VAL A 91 -21.43 -3.04 2.32
CA VAL A 91 -22.88 -2.92 2.36
C VAL A 91 -23.43 -3.86 3.44
N GLY A 92 -24.51 -3.46 4.12
CA GLY A 92 -25.21 -4.30 5.09
C GLY A 92 -24.35 -4.67 6.31
N LYS A 93 -23.84 -5.91 6.33
CA LYS A 93 -23.13 -6.50 7.48
C LYS A 93 -21.77 -5.82 7.74
N SER A 94 -21.43 -5.65 9.02
CA SER A 94 -20.09 -5.24 9.47
C SER A 94 -19.26 -6.41 10.00
N PHE A 95 -17.94 -6.27 9.93
CA PHE A 95 -16.95 -7.28 10.27
C PHE A 95 -15.86 -6.66 11.14
N GLY A 96 -15.31 -7.41 12.10
CA GLY A 96 -14.26 -6.88 12.99
C GLY A 96 -12.97 -6.51 12.25
N ASP A 97 -12.68 -7.20 11.14
CA ASP A 97 -11.51 -6.97 10.31
C ASP A 97 -11.84 -7.16 8.81
N VAL A 98 -10.95 -6.68 7.95
CA VAL A 98 -11.13 -6.73 6.49
C VAL A 98 -10.94 -8.13 5.91
N LYS A 99 -10.16 -9.01 6.56
CA LYS A 99 -9.99 -10.40 6.09
C LYS A 99 -11.31 -11.15 6.20
N SER A 100 -11.95 -11.09 7.35
CA SER A 100 -13.28 -11.64 7.61
C SER A 100 -14.34 -11.07 6.66
N LEU A 101 -14.26 -9.78 6.32
CA LEU A 101 -15.12 -9.15 5.32
C LEU A 101 -14.91 -9.76 3.92
N VAL A 102 -13.66 -9.94 3.49
CA VAL A 102 -13.31 -10.52 2.18
C VAL A 102 -13.76 -11.98 2.11
N GLU A 103 -13.44 -12.79 3.12
CA GLU A 103 -13.82 -14.21 3.20
C GLU A 103 -15.34 -14.39 3.11
N TYR A 104 -16.11 -13.50 3.75
CA TYR A 104 -17.57 -13.49 3.63
C TYR A 104 -18.04 -13.26 2.19
N TYR A 105 -17.49 -12.26 1.49
CA TYR A 105 -17.87 -11.91 0.11
C TYR A 105 -17.17 -12.76 -0.97
N GLN A 106 -16.30 -13.68 -0.59
CA GLN A 106 -15.85 -14.76 -1.47
C GLN A 106 -16.93 -15.83 -1.66
N THR A 107 -17.77 -16.04 -0.64
CA THR A 107 -18.86 -17.03 -0.67
C THR A 107 -20.22 -16.45 -1.03
N ARG A 108 -20.34 -15.11 -1.11
CA ARG A 108 -21.61 -14.39 -1.29
C ARG A 108 -21.46 -13.23 -2.26
N THR A 109 -22.55 -12.87 -2.93
CA THR A 109 -22.59 -11.71 -3.82
C THR A 109 -22.80 -10.42 -3.04
N ILE A 110 -22.12 -9.36 -3.46
CA ILE A 110 -22.38 -7.97 -3.09
C ILE A 110 -23.44 -7.43 -4.05
N GLU A 111 -24.54 -6.90 -3.52
CA GLU A 111 -25.59 -6.24 -4.31
C GLU A 111 -25.31 -4.75 -4.42
N MET A 112 -25.15 -4.25 -5.64
CA MET A 112 -24.79 -2.86 -5.95
C MET A 112 -25.99 -1.95 -6.25
N GLY A 113 -27.20 -2.51 -6.19
CA GLY A 113 -28.43 -1.86 -6.66
C GLY A 113 -28.62 -2.02 -8.17
N LYS A 114 -29.85 -1.74 -8.65
CA LYS A 114 -30.24 -1.86 -10.08
C LYS A 114 -29.98 -3.24 -10.71
N GLY A 115 -29.97 -4.29 -9.89
CA GLY A 115 -29.73 -5.67 -10.32
C GLY A 115 -28.26 -6.03 -10.58
N GLU A 116 -27.31 -5.13 -10.35
CA GLU A 116 -25.88 -5.43 -10.51
C GLU A 116 -25.34 -6.16 -9.28
N THR A 117 -24.62 -7.26 -9.50
CA THR A 117 -23.99 -8.06 -8.44
C THR A 117 -22.50 -8.25 -8.69
N LEU A 118 -21.73 -8.20 -7.60
CA LEU A 118 -20.28 -8.45 -7.60
C LEU A 118 -19.96 -9.65 -6.72
N GLN A 119 -18.92 -10.39 -7.06
CA GLN A 119 -18.43 -11.50 -6.25
C GLN A 119 -16.91 -11.46 -6.24
N LEU A 120 -16.32 -11.68 -5.07
CA LEU A 120 -14.86 -11.80 -4.93
C LEU A 120 -14.49 -13.24 -5.22
N LYS A 121 -13.63 -13.48 -6.21
CA LYS A 121 -13.24 -14.85 -6.61
C LYS A 121 -11.76 -15.07 -6.40
N HIS A 122 -10.92 -14.20 -6.95
CA HIS A 122 -9.47 -14.38 -6.93
C HIS A 122 -8.81 -13.13 -6.35
N ALA A 123 -8.15 -13.31 -5.22
CA ALA A 123 -7.35 -12.25 -4.62
C ALA A 123 -6.10 -12.03 -5.50
N VAL A 124 -5.96 -10.83 -6.04
CA VAL A 124 -4.79 -10.44 -6.83
C VAL A 124 -3.68 -10.09 -5.86
N ARG A 125 -2.56 -10.82 -5.96
CA ARG A 125 -1.41 -10.64 -5.07
C ARG A 125 -0.48 -9.54 -5.55
N LYS A 126 0.25 -8.92 -4.62
CA LYS A 126 1.39 -8.04 -4.91
C LYS A 126 2.38 -8.73 -5.87
N GLY A 127 2.80 -7.98 -6.89
CA GLY A 127 3.86 -8.41 -7.79
C GLY A 127 5.25 -8.33 -7.16
N LYS A 128 6.26 -8.91 -7.81
CA LYS A 128 7.64 -9.01 -7.29
C LYS A 128 8.32 -7.69 -6.92
N TYR A 129 7.88 -6.57 -7.50
CA TYR A 129 8.43 -5.23 -7.24
C TYR A 129 7.64 -4.46 -6.18
N GLN A 130 6.47 -4.93 -5.78
CA GLN A 130 5.66 -4.26 -4.77
C GLN A 130 5.98 -4.81 -3.39
N MET A 131 6.63 -3.97 -2.59
CA MET A 131 7.14 -4.31 -1.26
C MET A 131 6.33 -3.59 -0.16
N ASN A 132 6.52 -4.02 1.08
CA ASN A 132 5.98 -3.38 2.27
C ASN A 132 7.07 -2.63 3.04
N HIS A 133 6.66 -1.69 3.90
CA HIS A 133 7.59 -1.06 4.84
C HIS A 133 8.31 -2.06 5.76
N SER A 134 7.67 -3.20 6.07
CA SER A 134 8.26 -4.28 6.87
C SER A 134 9.46 -4.96 6.21
N ASP A 135 9.61 -4.81 4.89
CA ASP A 135 10.66 -5.49 4.12
C ASP A 135 11.99 -4.73 4.16
N ILE A 136 12.00 -3.52 4.75
CA ILE A 136 13.14 -2.61 4.77
C ILE A 136 13.38 -2.05 6.17
N LYS A 137 14.63 -2.14 6.63
CA LYS A 137 15.13 -1.36 7.76
C LYS A 137 15.86 -0.12 7.24
N LEU A 138 15.22 1.05 7.35
CA LEU A 138 15.85 2.34 7.04
C LEU A 138 16.98 2.64 8.04
N GLN A 139 18.04 3.29 7.54
CA GLN A 139 19.19 3.71 8.33
C GLN A 139 19.49 5.19 8.08
N ARG A 140 20.77 5.58 8.07
CA ARG A 140 21.20 6.97 7.90
C ARG A 140 20.83 7.51 6.51
N LYS A 141 20.53 8.81 6.47
CA LYS A 141 20.48 9.60 5.24
C LYS A 141 21.85 9.54 4.55
N ILE A 142 21.85 9.37 3.23
CA ILE A 142 23.06 9.33 2.39
C ILE A 142 23.07 10.41 1.31
N GLY A 143 21.94 11.05 1.03
CA GLY A 143 21.87 12.17 0.11
C GLY A 143 20.53 12.88 0.17
N SER A 144 20.47 14.09 -0.36
CA SER A 144 19.21 14.81 -0.63
C SER A 144 19.41 15.78 -1.78
N GLY A 145 18.38 15.95 -2.60
CA GLY A 145 18.35 16.93 -3.68
C GLY A 145 16.92 17.24 -4.09
N ALA A 146 16.76 17.83 -5.28
CA ALA A 146 15.46 18.23 -5.83
C ALA A 146 14.45 17.07 -5.96
N TYR A 147 14.93 15.83 -6.03
CA TYR A 147 14.12 14.63 -6.23
C TYR A 147 13.81 13.86 -4.92
N GLY A 148 14.08 14.47 -3.77
CA GLY A 148 13.84 13.89 -2.43
C GLY A 148 15.11 13.46 -1.69
N THR A 149 14.92 12.80 -0.56
CA THR A 149 16.01 12.30 0.31
C THR A 149 16.27 10.82 0.07
N VAL A 150 17.54 10.47 -0.02
CA VAL A 150 17.99 9.08 -0.15
C VAL A 150 18.58 8.61 1.18
N TYR A 151 18.16 7.44 1.61
CA TYR A 151 18.62 6.77 2.81
C TYR A 151 19.37 5.50 2.44
N ARG A 152 20.34 5.11 3.28
CA ARG A 152 20.81 3.73 3.31
C ARG A 152 19.72 2.87 3.95
N GLY A 153 19.49 1.68 3.42
CA GLY A 153 18.58 0.70 3.98
C GLY A 153 19.16 -0.71 3.92
N VAL A 154 18.47 -1.63 4.59
CA VAL A 154 18.77 -3.06 4.59
C VAL A 154 17.48 -3.83 4.33
N LEU A 155 17.50 -4.75 3.36
CA LEU A 155 16.43 -5.71 3.13
C LEU A 155 16.35 -6.69 4.29
N THR A 156 15.17 -6.87 4.87
CA THR A 156 15.00 -7.72 6.07
C THR A 156 15.15 -9.21 5.79
N ARG A 157 14.87 -9.63 4.56
CA ARG A 157 14.91 -11.04 4.15
C ARG A 157 16.32 -11.64 4.07
N ASP A 158 17.32 -10.84 3.69
CA ASP A 158 18.66 -11.32 3.31
C ASP A 158 19.81 -10.41 3.80
N GLY A 159 19.50 -9.27 4.41
CA GLY A 159 20.50 -8.32 4.86
C GLY A 159 21.14 -7.49 3.73
N GLN A 160 20.62 -7.57 2.50
CA GLN A 160 21.15 -6.85 1.35
C GLN A 160 21.08 -5.34 1.58
N LEU A 161 22.19 -4.64 1.32
CA LEU A 161 22.25 -3.19 1.38
C LEU A 161 21.56 -2.56 0.18
N VAL A 162 20.76 -1.52 0.45
CA VAL A 162 19.97 -0.81 -0.56
C VAL A 162 20.02 0.70 -0.36
N ALA A 163 19.79 1.44 -1.45
CA ALA A 163 19.47 2.85 -1.42
C ALA A 163 17.94 2.99 -1.44
N VAL A 164 17.40 3.79 -0.54
CA VAL A 164 15.96 4.00 -0.40
C VAL A 164 15.66 5.47 -0.64
N LYS A 165 15.07 5.77 -1.79
CA LYS A 165 14.66 7.13 -2.14
C LYS A 165 13.27 7.36 -1.60
N ARG A 166 13.17 8.31 -0.68
CA ARG A 166 11.93 8.82 -0.12
C ARG A 166 11.51 10.04 -0.94
N ILE A 167 10.25 10.05 -1.37
CA ILE A 167 9.68 11.24 -2.01
C ILE A 167 9.24 12.18 -0.90
N ASP A 168 10.10 13.17 -0.64
CA ASP A 168 9.83 14.27 0.27
C ASP A 168 9.13 15.39 -0.51
N SER A 169 7.92 15.15 -0.97
CA SER A 169 7.07 16.27 -1.34
C SER A 169 6.44 16.79 -0.04
N ASP A 170 6.66 18.07 0.27
CA ASP A 170 5.96 18.82 1.33
C ASP A 170 4.44 18.64 1.22
N ASP A 171 4.02 18.38 0.00
CA ASP A 171 2.73 17.88 -0.37
C ASP A 171 2.70 16.35 -0.32
N LYS A 172 1.98 15.78 0.64
CA LYS A 172 1.46 14.40 0.63
C LYS A 172 0.45 14.19 -0.51
N THR A 173 0.69 14.78 -1.67
CA THR A 173 -0.24 14.84 -2.79
C THR A 173 -0.14 13.60 -3.65
N GLU A 174 -1.26 13.31 -4.27
CA GLU A 174 -1.39 12.30 -5.31
C GLU A 174 -0.35 12.47 -6.43
N GLN A 175 0.07 13.71 -6.73
CA GLN A 175 1.05 14.01 -7.76
C GLN A 175 2.44 13.43 -7.48
N GLY A 176 2.95 13.54 -6.24
CA GLY A 176 4.25 12.97 -5.88
C GLY A 176 4.29 11.44 -6.01
N LEU A 177 3.17 10.78 -5.70
CA LEU A 177 3.00 9.35 -5.93
C LEU A 177 2.95 9.02 -7.43
N VAL A 178 2.24 9.82 -8.24
CA VAL A 178 2.20 9.63 -9.70
C VAL A 178 3.60 9.70 -10.31
N ASP A 179 4.39 10.68 -9.92
CA ASP A 179 5.74 10.86 -10.47
C ASP A 179 6.71 9.79 -9.98
N MET A 180 6.59 9.34 -8.73
CA MET A 180 7.28 8.13 -8.26
C MET A 180 6.94 6.91 -9.10
N MET A 181 5.66 6.67 -9.36
CA MET A 181 5.23 5.47 -10.08
C MET A 181 5.70 5.51 -11.54
N LYS A 182 5.80 6.68 -12.17
CA LYS A 182 6.47 6.83 -13.47
C LYS A 182 7.94 6.40 -13.40
N GLU A 183 8.69 6.88 -12.39
CA GLU A 183 10.10 6.48 -12.19
C GLU A 183 10.21 4.97 -11.98
N ALA A 184 9.37 4.39 -11.12
CA ALA A 184 9.33 2.95 -10.88
C ALA A 184 9.07 2.13 -12.16
N ARG A 185 8.13 2.58 -13.01
CA ARG A 185 7.81 1.91 -14.28
C ARG A 185 9.01 1.90 -15.23
N VAL A 186 9.73 3.02 -15.34
CA VAL A 186 10.94 3.11 -16.16
C VAL A 186 12.03 2.19 -15.63
N MET A 187 12.28 2.21 -14.31
CA MET A 187 13.31 1.38 -13.69
C MET A 187 13.06 -0.12 -13.83
N GLN A 188 11.79 -0.55 -13.87
CA GLN A 188 11.43 -1.97 -14.08
C GLN A 188 11.83 -2.52 -15.45
N LEU A 189 12.10 -1.66 -16.44
CA LEU A 189 12.45 -2.08 -17.81
C LEU A 189 13.94 -2.41 -17.98
N TYR A 190 14.79 -2.06 -17.02
CA TYR A 190 16.24 -2.20 -17.15
C TYR A 190 16.79 -3.19 -16.14
N ASP A 191 17.58 -4.13 -16.64
CA ASP A 191 18.45 -5.02 -15.85
C ASP A 191 19.78 -5.13 -16.59
N HIS A 192 20.73 -4.26 -16.23
CA HIS A 192 22.00 -4.12 -16.95
C HIS A 192 23.11 -3.73 -15.96
N PRO A 193 24.34 -4.26 -16.07
CA PRO A 193 25.42 -4.01 -15.11
C PRO A 193 25.82 -2.54 -14.93
N ASN A 194 25.52 -1.69 -15.91
CA ASN A 194 25.80 -0.25 -15.88
C ASN A 194 24.59 0.62 -15.52
N VAL A 195 23.46 0.00 -15.14
CA VAL A 195 22.25 0.69 -14.70
C VAL A 195 21.95 0.26 -13.27
N VAL A 196 21.69 1.23 -12.39
CA VAL A 196 21.36 0.97 -10.98
C VAL A 196 20.21 -0.02 -10.90
N ARG A 197 20.44 -1.16 -10.24
CA ARG A 197 19.41 -2.20 -10.13
C ARG A 197 18.21 -1.71 -9.33
N PHE A 198 17.02 -1.95 -9.86
CA PHE A 198 15.76 -1.72 -9.18
C PHE A 198 15.33 -2.94 -8.37
N TYR A 199 15.00 -2.74 -7.09
CA TYR A 199 14.47 -3.81 -6.24
C TYR A 199 12.96 -3.72 -6.07
N GLY A 200 12.39 -2.52 -6.01
CA GLY A 200 10.94 -2.37 -5.86
C GLY A 200 10.49 -0.99 -5.38
N PHE A 201 9.20 -0.87 -5.17
CA PHE A 201 8.53 0.30 -4.63
C PHE A 201 7.67 -0.09 -3.42
N ILE A 202 7.48 0.85 -2.49
CA ILE A 202 6.73 0.65 -1.25
C ILE A 202 5.63 1.71 -1.17
N VAL A 203 4.38 1.25 -1.20
CA VAL A 203 3.17 2.09 -1.23
C VAL A 203 2.08 1.63 -0.26
N ASP A 204 2.36 0.67 0.63
CA ASP A 204 1.43 0.20 1.68
C ASP A 204 0.98 1.32 2.64
N ARG A 205 1.83 2.32 2.87
CA ARG A 205 1.53 3.56 3.61
C ARG A 205 2.52 4.68 3.28
N PRO A 206 2.20 5.96 3.56
CA PRO A 206 3.20 7.02 3.54
C PRO A 206 4.24 6.87 4.67
N PRO A 207 5.48 7.36 4.47
CA PRO A 207 6.02 7.90 3.23
C PRO A 207 6.23 6.80 2.18
N TYR A 208 5.96 7.09 0.91
CA TYR A 208 6.20 6.13 -0.17
C TYR A 208 7.69 6.08 -0.52
N LEU A 209 8.19 4.93 -0.96
CA LEU A 209 9.63 4.70 -1.16
C LEU A 209 9.94 3.97 -2.48
N LEU A 210 11.07 4.30 -3.09
CA LEU A 210 11.74 3.49 -4.13
C LEU A 210 12.97 2.80 -3.55
N VAL A 211 13.15 1.52 -3.85
CA VAL A 211 14.24 0.67 -3.34
C VAL A 211 15.15 0.28 -4.51
N MET A 212 16.42 0.63 -4.38
CA MET A 212 17.41 0.52 -5.45
C MET A 212 18.73 -0.01 -4.91
N GLU A 213 19.64 -0.37 -5.81
CA GLU A 213 21.01 -0.72 -5.49
C GLU A 213 21.73 0.38 -4.70
N TYR A 214 22.45 -0.04 -3.65
CA TYR A 214 23.37 0.83 -2.94
C TYR A 214 24.74 0.78 -3.60
N CYS A 215 25.03 1.76 -4.45
CA CYS A 215 26.36 1.93 -5.03
C CYS A 215 27.31 2.50 -3.98
N LYS A 216 28.26 1.68 -3.51
CA LYS A 216 29.37 2.18 -2.69
C LYS A 216 30.29 2.99 -3.60
N VAL A 217 30.53 4.24 -3.22
CA VAL A 217 31.61 5.06 -3.79
C VAL A 217 32.93 4.60 -3.18
#